data_AF-A0A8T2R565-F1
#
_entry.id   AF-A0A8T2R565-F1
#
_cell.length_a   1.000
_cell.length_b   1.000
_cell.length_c   1.000
_cell.angle_alpha   90.00
_cell.angle_beta   90.00
_cell.angle_gamma   90.00
#
_symmetry.space_group_name_H-M   'P 1'
#
loop_
_entity.id
_entity.type
_entity.pdbx_description
1 polymer ?
#
loop_
_entity_poly.entity_id
_entity_poly.type
_entity_poly.pdbx_seq_one_letter_code
_entity_poly.pdbx_strand_id
1 'polypeptide(L)'
;MSVHRLWRFPRGPDDLQSALNDTSSDSFAPGLNQLNPNELAHLQCFISRYHTPNISPEQSYSMVVQRIKAPVEVVWSVVRQFDKPQAYKHFISSCCMQGDGQVGSTREVRVVSGLPAAYSTERLEVLDEEKHVFSFKVVGGQHRLRNYMSTTTLHRYDIEEHSYTIVIESYSVDVPEGNSREETKIFADTIVRSNLQSLARTSEILCQNAGNVVFV
;
A
#
# COMPACT_ATOMS: atom_id res chain seq x y z
N MET A 1 32.05 18.06 -0.46
CA MET A 1 31.05 17.74 0.59
C MET A 1 30.20 16.60 0.05
N SER A 2 30.30 15.40 0.65
CA SER A 2 29.89 14.15 0.01
C SER A 2 28.37 13.90 0.11
N VAL A 3 27.75 13.60 -1.04
CA VAL A 3 26.32 13.32 -1.27
C VAL A 3 25.79 12.02 -0.61
N HIS A 4 26.60 11.34 0.19
CA HIS A 4 26.30 10.06 0.83
C HIS A 4 25.46 10.11 2.12
N ARG A 5 24.90 11.27 2.50
CA ARG A 5 24.32 11.46 3.85
C ARG A 5 22.78 11.46 3.93
N LEU A 6 22.08 11.23 2.81
CA LEU A 6 20.61 11.17 2.76
C LEU A 6 20.02 9.76 2.89
N TRP A 7 20.86 8.72 3.04
CA TRP A 7 20.45 7.31 3.08
C TRP A 7 21.05 6.49 4.23
N ARG A 8 21.68 7.12 5.23
CA ARG A 8 22.04 6.39 6.44
C ARG A 8 20.85 6.36 7.38
N PHE A 9 20.27 5.16 7.52
CA PHE A 9 19.34 4.79 8.60
C PHE A 9 19.79 5.39 9.96
N PRO A 10 18.87 5.89 10.80
CA PRO A 10 19.13 5.98 12.24
C PRO A 10 19.44 4.57 12.75
N ARG A 11 20.56 4.39 13.44
CA ARG A 11 20.87 3.11 14.09
C ARG A 11 19.89 2.89 15.26
N GLY A 12 19.02 1.89 15.12
CA GLY A 12 18.39 1.10 16.18
C GLY A 12 16.94 1.46 16.57
N PRO A 13 16.12 0.49 17.09
CA PRO A 13 16.47 -0.91 17.42
C PRO A 13 15.71 -2.00 16.61
N ASP A 14 16.45 -3.04 16.24
CA ASP A 14 16.18 -4.49 16.14
C ASP A 14 14.93 -5.10 15.46
N ASP A 15 13.90 -4.36 15.05
CA ASP A 15 12.72 -4.97 14.40
C ASP A 15 12.84 -5.14 12.88
N LEU A 16 13.78 -4.43 12.24
CA LEU A 16 13.97 -4.46 10.77
C LEU A 16 14.92 -5.57 10.29
N GLN A 17 15.75 -6.15 11.17
CA GLN A 17 16.69 -7.21 10.80
C GLN A 17 16.03 -8.58 10.69
N SER A 18 14.94 -8.85 11.42
CA SER A 18 14.24 -10.13 11.30
C SER A 18 13.51 -10.28 9.96
N ALA A 19 13.11 -9.16 9.34
CA ALA A 19 12.39 -9.15 8.06
C ALA A 19 13.31 -9.36 6.82
N LEU A 20 14.63 -9.25 7.00
CA LEU A 20 15.61 -9.27 5.89
C LEU A 20 16.17 -10.67 5.57
N ASN A 21 15.89 -11.69 6.37
CA ASN A 21 16.55 -13.00 6.23
C ASN A 21 15.81 -14.02 5.35
N ASP A 22 14.67 -13.69 4.72
CA ASP A 22 13.73 -14.72 4.24
C ASP A 22 13.35 -14.65 2.75
N THR A 23 14.23 -14.19 1.86
CA THR A 23 13.92 -14.22 0.41
C THR A 23 15.11 -14.64 -0.44
N SER A 24 15.17 -15.95 -0.74
CA SER A 24 15.87 -16.48 -1.90
C SER A 24 14.96 -16.52 -3.13
N SER A 25 15.60 -16.32 -4.28
CA SER A 25 15.14 -16.29 -5.68
C SER A 25 13.90 -17.11 -6.06
N ASP A 26 12.91 -16.47 -6.71
CA ASP A 26 12.35 -17.05 -7.94
C ASP A 26 11.61 -16.04 -8.85
N SER A 27 11.59 -16.40 -10.14
CA SER A 27 11.26 -15.57 -11.32
C SER A 27 9.76 -15.50 -11.67
N PHE A 28 8.93 -15.03 -10.74
CA PHE A 28 7.53 -14.67 -10.99
C PHE A 28 7.27 -13.22 -10.61
N ALA A 29 6.28 -12.58 -11.26
CA ALA A 29 5.94 -11.18 -10.99
C ALA A 29 5.83 -10.94 -9.47
N PRO A 30 6.56 -9.96 -8.92
CA PRO A 30 6.68 -9.78 -7.48
C PRO A 30 5.29 -9.61 -6.87
N GLY A 31 4.86 -10.59 -6.04
CA GLY A 31 3.54 -10.61 -5.41
C GLY A 31 2.70 -11.86 -5.67
N LEU A 32 2.80 -12.47 -6.86
CA LEU A 32 1.93 -13.61 -7.24
C LEU A 32 2.19 -14.87 -6.40
N ASN A 33 3.44 -15.10 -5.99
CA ASN A 33 3.81 -16.24 -5.15
C ASN A 33 3.19 -16.18 -3.73
N GLN A 34 2.54 -15.07 -3.37
CA GLN A 34 1.86 -14.90 -2.08
C GLN A 34 0.42 -15.45 -2.10
N LEU A 35 -0.14 -15.75 -3.29
CA LEU A 35 -1.47 -16.31 -3.49
C LEU A 35 -1.39 -17.83 -3.66
N ASN A 36 -2.34 -18.55 -3.07
CA ASN A 36 -2.52 -19.97 -3.39
C ASN A 36 -3.23 -20.12 -4.76
N PRO A 37 -3.22 -21.32 -5.38
CA PRO A 37 -3.79 -21.52 -6.71
C PRO A 37 -5.28 -21.12 -6.86
N ASN A 38 -6.09 -21.34 -5.82
CA ASN A 38 -7.52 -21.04 -5.86
C ASN A 38 -7.78 -19.53 -5.79
N GLU A 39 -7.04 -18.82 -4.93
CA GLU A 39 -7.10 -17.36 -4.88
C GLU A 39 -6.58 -16.75 -6.18
N LEU A 40 -5.48 -17.28 -6.73
CA LEU A 40 -4.94 -16.78 -7.99
C LEU A 40 -5.96 -16.94 -9.13
N ALA A 41 -6.62 -18.10 -9.23
CA ALA A 41 -7.67 -18.33 -10.21
C ALA A 41 -8.86 -17.37 -10.02
N HIS A 42 -9.28 -17.15 -8.78
CA HIS A 42 -10.34 -16.20 -8.44
C HIS A 42 -9.98 -14.74 -8.83
N LEU A 43 -8.72 -14.36 -8.65
CA LEU A 43 -8.25 -12.98 -8.78
C LEU A 43 -7.66 -12.65 -10.16
N GLN A 44 -7.50 -13.64 -11.04
CA GLN A 44 -6.76 -13.50 -12.28
C GLN A 44 -7.25 -12.33 -13.15
N CYS A 45 -8.56 -12.20 -13.33
CA CYS A 45 -9.14 -11.11 -14.13
C CYS A 45 -8.84 -9.73 -13.52
N PHE A 46 -8.89 -9.61 -12.20
CA PHE A 46 -8.63 -8.35 -11.49
C PHE A 46 -7.14 -7.98 -11.54
N ILE A 47 -6.25 -8.96 -11.33
CA ILE A 47 -4.80 -8.78 -11.44
C ILE A 47 -4.45 -8.29 -12.84
N SER A 48 -4.93 -8.97 -13.88
CA SER A 48 -4.69 -8.56 -15.27
C SER A 48 -5.22 -7.15 -15.56
N ARG A 49 -6.39 -6.78 -15.01
CA ARG A 49 -7.06 -5.51 -15.29
C ARG A 49 -6.47 -4.31 -14.57
N TYR A 50 -6.03 -4.47 -13.32
CA TYR A 50 -5.69 -3.36 -12.42
C TYR A 50 -4.22 -3.38 -11.96
N HIS A 51 -3.56 -4.53 -11.99
CA HIS A 51 -2.20 -4.73 -11.49
C HIS A 51 -1.24 -5.22 -12.58
N THR A 52 -1.53 -4.91 -13.85
CA THR A 52 -0.58 -5.06 -14.94
C THR A 52 0.02 -3.68 -15.25
N PRO A 53 1.26 -3.41 -14.84
CA PRO A 53 1.88 -2.11 -15.06
C PRO A 53 2.29 -1.95 -16.53
N ASN A 54 2.16 -0.73 -17.04
CA ASN A 54 2.91 -0.28 -18.22
C ASN A 54 4.05 0.62 -17.71
N ILE A 55 5.20 0.03 -17.35
CA ILE A 55 6.34 0.73 -16.75
C ILE A 55 7.51 0.87 -17.72
N SER A 56 8.26 1.97 -17.58
CA SER A 56 9.50 2.17 -18.33
C SER A 56 10.67 1.37 -17.74
N PRO A 57 11.79 1.21 -18.48
CA PRO A 57 13.01 0.59 -17.95
C PRO A 57 13.61 1.33 -16.75
N GLU A 58 13.33 2.61 -16.56
CA GLU A 58 13.79 3.39 -15.41
C GLU A 58 12.89 3.25 -14.17
N GLN A 59 11.83 2.45 -14.25
CA GLN A 59 10.88 2.28 -13.15
C GLN A 59 11.01 0.92 -12.46
N SER A 60 10.69 0.93 -11.17
CA SER A 60 10.49 -0.26 -10.36
C SER A 60 9.00 -0.51 -10.16
N TYR A 61 8.62 -1.78 -10.13
CA TYR A 61 7.25 -2.23 -9.91
C TYR A 61 7.21 -3.37 -8.90
N SER A 62 6.17 -3.40 -8.08
CA SER A 62 5.89 -4.50 -7.17
C SER A 62 4.40 -4.61 -6.87
N MET A 63 4.01 -5.77 -6.37
CA MET A 63 2.68 -6.06 -5.85
C MET A 63 2.80 -6.78 -4.52
N VAL A 64 1.96 -6.40 -3.56
CA VAL A 64 1.90 -6.95 -2.21
C VAL A 64 0.47 -7.40 -1.94
N VAL A 65 0.33 -8.58 -1.33
CA VAL A 65 -0.96 -9.18 -1.00
C VAL A 65 -1.11 -9.27 0.51
N GLN A 66 -2.27 -8.90 1.03
CA GLN A 66 -2.63 -9.05 2.45
C GLN A 66 -4.01 -9.67 2.59
N ARG A 67 -4.12 -10.71 3.42
CA ARG A 67 -5.40 -11.30 3.82
C ARG A 67 -5.85 -10.64 5.11
N ILE A 68 -7.12 -10.23 5.19
CA ILE A 68 -7.69 -9.51 6.32
C ILE A 68 -8.97 -10.22 6.75
N LYS A 69 -9.06 -10.65 8.01
CA LYS A 69 -10.23 -11.34 8.57
C LYS A 69 -11.35 -10.37 8.93
N ALA A 70 -11.81 -9.63 7.93
CA ALA A 70 -12.93 -8.70 8.02
C ALA A 70 -13.70 -8.67 6.68
N PRO A 71 -15.01 -8.35 6.69
CA PRO A 71 -15.79 -8.13 5.48
C PRO A 71 -15.19 -7.03 4.58
N VAL A 72 -15.36 -7.18 3.27
CA VAL A 72 -14.78 -6.25 2.29
C VAL A 72 -15.26 -4.83 2.49
N GLU A 73 -16.50 -4.65 2.94
CA GLU A 73 -17.13 -3.37 3.22
C GLU A 73 -16.45 -2.65 4.39
N VAL A 74 -16.03 -3.40 5.42
CA VAL A 74 -15.31 -2.86 6.57
C VAL A 74 -13.91 -2.41 6.14
N VAL A 75 -13.18 -3.25 5.40
CA VAL A 75 -11.84 -2.90 4.91
C VAL A 75 -11.91 -1.71 3.94
N TRP A 76 -12.88 -1.72 3.02
CA TRP A 76 -13.10 -0.65 2.06
C TRP A 76 -13.43 0.67 2.73
N SER A 77 -14.24 0.64 3.80
CA SER A 77 -14.57 1.84 4.58
C SER A 77 -13.34 2.57 5.10
N VAL A 78 -12.23 1.87 5.35
CA VAL A 78 -10.94 2.46 5.75
C VAL A 78 -10.14 2.91 4.53
N VAL A 79 -9.99 2.06 3.52
CA VAL A 79 -9.16 2.33 2.33
C VAL A 79 -9.66 3.52 1.52
N ARG A 80 -10.98 3.66 1.36
CA ARG A 80 -11.60 4.71 0.54
C ARG A 80 -11.44 6.13 1.08
N GLN A 81 -11.03 6.28 2.36
CA GLN A 81 -10.88 7.59 3.00
C GLN A 81 -9.60 8.29 2.51
N PHE A 82 -9.69 8.91 1.33
CA PHE A 82 -8.57 9.64 0.72
C PHE A 82 -8.07 10.78 1.62
N ASP A 83 -8.93 11.39 2.42
CA ASP A 83 -8.59 12.45 3.37
C ASP A 83 -7.92 11.94 4.65
N LYS A 84 -8.03 10.64 4.98
CA LYS A 84 -7.55 10.06 6.25
C LYS A 84 -6.63 8.85 6.07
N PRO A 85 -5.53 8.97 5.31
CA PRO A 85 -4.58 7.86 5.16
C PRO A 85 -3.95 7.41 6.50
N GLN A 86 -3.85 8.30 7.49
CA GLN A 86 -3.35 7.99 8.84
C GLN A 86 -4.18 6.93 9.58
N ALA A 87 -5.40 6.61 9.09
CA ALA A 87 -6.21 5.53 9.64
C ALA A 87 -5.48 4.18 9.59
N TYR A 88 -4.58 3.97 8.63
CA TYR A 88 -3.77 2.75 8.52
C TYR A 88 -2.32 2.98 8.07
N LYS A 89 -1.91 4.20 7.73
CA LYS A 89 -0.52 4.52 7.35
C LYS A 89 0.19 5.23 8.50
N HIS A 90 0.99 4.47 9.25
CA HIS A 90 1.57 4.94 10.52
C HIS A 90 2.63 6.04 10.41
N PHE A 91 3.27 6.19 9.25
CA PHE A 91 4.30 7.21 9.07
C PHE A 91 3.74 8.61 8.77
N ILE A 92 2.41 8.79 8.82
CA ILE A 92 1.73 10.05 8.52
C ILE A 92 1.44 10.81 9.82
N SER A 93 1.95 12.04 9.91
CA SER A 93 1.69 12.95 11.02
C SER A 93 0.41 13.77 10.81
N SER A 94 0.13 14.18 9.57
CA SER A 94 -1.09 14.89 9.21
C SER A 94 -1.41 14.74 7.73
N CYS A 95 -2.68 14.93 7.38
CA CYS A 95 -3.18 14.93 6.02
C CYS A 95 -4.14 16.11 5.83
N CYS A 96 -3.96 16.87 4.75
CA CYS A 96 -4.85 17.96 4.37
C CYS A 96 -5.30 17.77 2.92
N MET A 97 -6.60 17.55 2.71
CA MET A 97 -7.17 17.35 1.38
C MET A 97 -7.60 18.68 0.75
N GLN A 98 -7.37 18.82 -0.55
CA GLN A 98 -7.93 19.86 -1.40
C GLN A 98 -8.84 19.21 -2.45
N GLY A 99 -10.08 19.66 -2.50
CA GLY A 99 -11.13 19.07 -3.34
C GLY A 99 -12.28 18.53 -2.50
N ASP A 100 -13.14 17.75 -3.15
CA ASP A 100 -14.38 17.18 -2.61
C ASP A 100 -14.27 15.68 -2.27
N GLY A 101 -13.07 15.11 -2.40
CA GLY A 101 -12.82 13.68 -2.20
C GLY A 101 -13.15 12.82 -3.41
N GLN A 102 -13.52 13.41 -4.54
CA GLN A 102 -13.69 12.71 -5.82
C GLN A 102 -12.39 12.64 -6.62
N VAL A 103 -12.37 11.81 -7.67
CA VAL A 103 -11.24 11.67 -8.59
C VAL A 103 -10.75 13.04 -9.07
N GLY A 104 -9.44 13.28 -8.97
CA GLY A 104 -8.80 14.57 -9.23
C GLY A 104 -8.52 15.38 -7.96
N SER A 105 -9.18 15.12 -6.84
CA SER A 105 -8.84 15.70 -5.54
C SER A 105 -7.39 15.40 -5.17
N THR A 106 -6.75 16.32 -4.45
CA THR A 106 -5.38 16.16 -3.98
C THR A 106 -5.32 16.16 -2.46
N ARG A 107 -4.25 15.60 -1.90
CA ARG A 107 -3.94 15.70 -0.47
C ARG A 107 -2.47 15.98 -0.26
N GLU A 108 -2.16 16.82 0.72
CA GLU A 108 -0.82 16.94 1.27
C GLU A 108 -0.71 16.05 2.50
N VAL A 109 0.16 15.04 2.41
CA VAL A 109 0.50 14.14 3.51
C VAL A 109 1.81 14.60 4.09
N ARG A 110 1.86 14.88 5.39
CA ARG A 110 3.10 15.12 6.13
C ARG A 110 3.51 13.86 6.86
N VAL A 111 4.80 13.56 6.83
CA VAL A 111 5.32 12.36 7.51
C VAL A 111 5.84 12.72 8.91
N VAL A 112 6.03 11.70 9.74
CA VAL A 112 6.61 11.87 11.08
C VAL A 112 8.08 12.33 11.01
N SER A 113 8.51 13.10 12.01
CA SER A 113 9.90 13.59 12.13
C SER A 113 10.90 12.44 12.21
N GLY A 114 12.08 12.59 11.58
CA GLY A 114 13.15 11.58 11.58
C GLY A 114 13.22 10.73 10.31
N LEU A 115 12.23 10.86 9.41
CA LEU A 115 12.32 10.33 8.05
C LEU A 115 12.95 11.36 7.09
N PRO A 116 13.56 10.92 5.97
CA PRO A 116 14.18 11.83 4.99
C PRO A 116 13.18 12.74 4.24
N ALA A 117 11.89 12.41 4.30
CA ALA A 117 10.82 13.16 3.65
C ALA A 117 10.12 14.10 4.63
N ALA A 118 9.61 15.22 4.14
CA ALA A 118 8.79 16.14 4.95
C ALA A 118 7.30 16.04 4.60
N TYR A 119 6.98 15.99 3.31
CA TYR A 119 5.62 15.88 2.82
C TYR A 119 5.55 15.26 1.41
N SER A 120 4.37 14.77 1.05
CA SER A 120 3.99 14.21 -0.26
C SER A 120 2.68 14.86 -0.70
N THR A 121 2.60 15.32 -1.95
CA THR A 121 1.35 15.79 -2.55
C THR A 121 0.84 14.70 -3.48
N GLU A 122 -0.34 14.17 -3.17
CA GLU A 122 -0.92 13.01 -3.81
C GLU A 122 -2.24 13.40 -4.47
N ARG A 123 -2.55 12.79 -5.61
CA ARG A 123 -3.81 12.99 -6.33
C ARG A 123 -4.56 11.67 -6.46
N LEU A 124 -5.86 11.72 -6.18
CA LEU A 124 -6.76 10.58 -6.37
C LEU A 124 -6.99 10.35 -7.87
N GLU A 125 -6.64 9.18 -8.37
CA GLU A 125 -6.76 8.81 -9.78
C GLU A 125 -7.94 7.87 -10.02
N VAL A 126 -8.25 6.98 -9.08
CA VAL A 126 -9.40 6.07 -9.15
C VAL A 126 -10.05 5.93 -7.77
N LEU A 127 -11.38 5.98 -7.76
CA LEU A 127 -12.22 5.60 -6.63
C LEU A 127 -13.48 4.93 -7.19
N ASP A 128 -13.46 3.60 -7.30
CA ASP A 128 -14.59 2.79 -7.73
C ASP A 128 -15.17 2.07 -6.51
N GLU A 129 -16.31 2.57 -6.03
CA GLU A 129 -17.02 2.05 -4.85
C GLU A 129 -17.60 0.65 -5.09
N GLU A 130 -18.04 0.37 -6.32
CA GLU A 130 -18.69 -0.91 -6.66
C GLU A 130 -17.65 -2.03 -6.78
N LYS A 131 -16.51 -1.73 -7.38
CA LYS A 131 -15.43 -2.71 -7.59
C LYS A 131 -14.34 -2.68 -6.51
N HIS A 132 -14.47 -1.81 -5.51
CA HIS A 132 -13.49 -1.58 -4.45
C HIS A 132 -12.07 -1.34 -4.99
N VAL A 133 -11.95 -0.41 -5.96
CA VAL A 133 -10.67 -0.03 -6.58
C VAL A 133 -10.30 1.39 -6.17
N PHE A 134 -9.12 1.54 -5.59
CA PHE A 134 -8.57 2.82 -5.17
C PHE A 134 -7.20 3.03 -5.82
N SER A 135 -6.94 4.19 -6.39
CA SER A 135 -5.62 4.53 -6.92
C SER A 135 -5.29 5.98 -6.67
N PHE A 136 -4.03 6.23 -6.32
CA PHE A 136 -3.49 7.57 -6.21
C PHE A 136 -2.11 7.63 -6.85
N LYS A 137 -1.71 8.83 -7.25
CA LYS A 137 -0.34 9.08 -7.67
C LYS A 137 0.26 10.26 -6.94
N VAL A 138 1.57 10.24 -6.78
CA VAL A 138 2.32 11.35 -6.22
C VAL A 138 2.59 12.36 -7.33
N VAL A 139 2.16 13.61 -7.10
CA VAL A 139 2.30 14.74 -8.04
C VAL A 139 3.29 15.81 -7.57
N GLY A 140 3.76 15.71 -6.33
CA GLY A 140 4.74 16.61 -5.74
C GLY A 140 5.15 16.13 -4.35
N GLY A 141 6.08 16.84 -3.72
CA GLY A 141 6.54 16.50 -2.38
C GLY A 141 8.05 16.59 -2.21
N GLN A 142 8.50 16.43 -0.98
CA GLN A 142 9.91 16.39 -0.60
C GLN A 142 10.33 14.95 -0.32
N HIS A 143 10.49 14.16 -1.39
CA HIS A 143 10.99 12.78 -1.33
C HIS A 143 11.52 12.36 -2.70
N ARG A 144 12.15 11.18 -2.77
CA ARG A 144 12.77 10.64 -3.99
C ARG A 144 11.83 9.77 -4.83
N LEU A 145 10.63 9.46 -4.34
CA LEU A 145 9.60 8.63 -4.99
C LEU A 145 8.88 9.38 -6.14
N ARG A 146 9.61 9.72 -7.21
CA ARG A 146 9.03 10.38 -8.38
C ARG A 146 8.13 9.44 -9.17
N ASN A 147 7.04 9.99 -9.72
CA ASN A 147 6.03 9.24 -10.48
C ASN A 147 5.51 7.98 -9.75
N TYR A 148 5.49 8.01 -8.41
CA TYR A 148 4.90 6.94 -7.63
C TYR A 148 3.39 6.86 -7.92
N MET A 149 2.92 5.70 -8.32
CA MET A 149 1.51 5.40 -8.54
C MET A 149 1.19 4.11 -7.82
N SER A 150 0.14 4.11 -7.01
CA SER A 150 -0.35 2.92 -6.31
C SER A 150 -1.78 2.62 -6.72
N THR A 151 -2.09 1.34 -6.87
CA THR A 151 -3.42 0.80 -7.09
C THR A 151 -3.70 -0.26 -6.04
N THR A 152 -4.76 -0.05 -5.27
CA THR A 152 -5.26 -0.97 -4.24
C THR A 152 -6.60 -1.53 -4.69
N THR A 153 -6.75 -2.86 -4.69
CA THR A 153 -8.03 -3.54 -4.94
C THR A 153 -8.35 -4.48 -3.80
N LEU A 154 -9.64 -4.59 -3.46
CA LEU A 154 -10.11 -5.45 -2.38
C LEU A 154 -11.07 -6.50 -2.94
N HIS A 155 -10.89 -7.75 -2.52
CA HIS A 155 -11.66 -8.88 -3.03
C HIS A 155 -12.19 -9.70 -1.88
N ARG A 156 -13.50 -9.90 -1.86
CA ARG A 156 -14.12 -10.87 -0.95
C ARG A 156 -13.69 -12.27 -1.38
N TYR A 157 -13.23 -13.08 -0.43
CA TYR A 157 -12.90 -14.47 -0.65
C TYR A 157 -13.59 -15.34 0.40
N ASP A 158 -14.46 -16.23 -0.07
CA ASP A 158 -15.25 -17.14 0.75
C ASP A 158 -14.63 -18.54 0.74
N ILE A 159 -14.41 -19.13 1.93
CA ILE A 159 -13.98 -20.51 2.12
C ILE A 159 -14.94 -21.18 3.11
N GLU A 160 -15.81 -22.05 2.62
CA GLU A 160 -16.75 -22.83 3.43
C GLU A 160 -17.52 -21.93 4.44
N GLU A 161 -17.19 -22.00 5.72
CA GLU A 161 -17.82 -21.26 6.81
C GLU A 161 -17.17 -19.90 7.12
N HIS A 162 -16.06 -19.55 6.46
CA HIS A 162 -15.28 -18.34 6.71
C HIS A 162 -15.24 -17.45 5.48
N SER A 163 -15.21 -16.14 5.69
CA SER A 163 -14.93 -15.16 4.65
C SER A 163 -13.85 -14.20 5.12
N TYR A 164 -13.00 -13.78 4.20
CA TYR A 164 -11.99 -12.75 4.45
C TYR A 164 -11.80 -11.90 3.20
N THR A 165 -11.10 -10.79 3.37
CA THR A 165 -10.77 -9.88 2.28
C THR A 165 -9.33 -10.08 1.84
N ILE A 166 -9.11 -10.25 0.55
CA ILE A 166 -7.79 -10.20 -0.07
C ILE A 166 -7.57 -8.79 -0.60
N VAL A 167 -6.60 -8.08 -0.02
CA VAL A 167 -6.16 -6.77 -0.48
C VAL A 167 -4.91 -6.95 -1.34
N ILE A 168 -4.95 -6.39 -2.54
CA ILE A 168 -3.79 -6.31 -3.43
C ILE A 168 -3.42 -4.84 -3.58
N GLU A 169 -2.21 -4.47 -3.18
CA GLU A 169 -1.64 -3.16 -3.48
C GLU A 169 -0.45 -3.34 -4.42
N SER A 170 -0.54 -2.79 -5.63
CA SER A 170 0.60 -2.67 -6.54
C SER A 170 1.04 -1.23 -6.68
N TYR A 171 2.32 -1.04 -7.00
CA TYR A 171 2.86 0.28 -7.26
C TYR A 171 3.91 0.27 -8.35
N SER A 172 4.04 1.41 -9.03
CA SER A 172 5.19 1.77 -9.88
C SER A 172 5.85 3.03 -9.36
N VAL A 173 7.17 3.14 -9.50
CA VAL A 173 7.93 4.32 -9.09
C VAL A 173 9.21 4.44 -9.90
N ASP A 174 9.65 5.65 -10.19
CA ASP A 174 10.95 5.87 -10.82
C ASP A 174 12.08 5.41 -9.89
N VAL A 175 13.09 4.74 -10.46
CA VAL A 175 14.32 4.42 -9.74
C VAL A 175 15.10 5.71 -9.53
N PRO A 176 15.32 6.16 -8.28
CA PRO A 176 16.05 7.38 -8.03
C PRO A 176 17.51 7.28 -8.50
N GLU A 177 18.08 8.38 -8.97
CA GLU A 177 19.48 8.41 -9.41
C GLU A 177 20.45 7.88 -8.33
N GLY A 178 21.29 6.91 -8.68
CA GLY A 178 22.23 6.29 -7.75
C GLY A 178 21.63 5.20 -6.84
N ASN A 179 20.38 4.78 -7.09
CA ASN A 179 19.82 3.54 -6.51
C ASN A 179 19.66 2.46 -7.56
N SER A 180 19.67 1.20 -7.12
CA SER A 180 19.21 0.09 -7.95
C SER A 180 17.68 -0.04 -7.92
N ARG A 181 17.14 -0.79 -8.88
CA ARG A 181 15.72 -1.14 -8.91
C ARG A 181 15.32 -1.96 -7.70
N GLU A 182 16.20 -2.85 -7.26
CA GLU A 182 16.03 -3.75 -6.11
C GLU A 182 15.98 -2.96 -4.80
N GLU A 183 16.90 -2.01 -4.59
CA GLU A 183 16.89 -1.14 -3.41
C GLU A 183 15.60 -0.32 -3.34
N THR A 184 15.20 0.26 -4.47
CA THR A 184 13.96 1.04 -4.59
C THR A 184 12.74 0.18 -4.26
N LYS A 185 12.71 -1.06 -4.79
CA LYS A 185 11.66 -2.05 -4.53
C LYS A 185 11.61 -2.44 -3.06
N ILE A 186 12.75 -2.79 -2.44
CA ILE A 186 12.80 -3.20 -1.03
C ILE A 186 12.27 -2.07 -0.14
N PHE A 187 12.68 -0.83 -0.40
CA PHE A 187 12.21 0.33 0.35
C PHE A 187 10.69 0.51 0.24
N ALA A 188 10.16 0.55 -0.98
CA ALA A 188 8.73 0.75 -1.20
C ALA A 188 7.89 -0.45 -0.72
N ASP A 189 8.35 -1.69 -0.92
CA ASP A 189 7.70 -2.89 -0.40
C ASP A 189 7.58 -2.86 1.13
N THR A 190 8.62 -2.40 1.82
CA THR A 190 8.62 -2.33 3.30
C THR A 190 7.51 -1.40 3.79
N ILE A 191 7.37 -0.23 3.15
CA ILE A 191 6.32 0.74 3.49
C ILE A 191 4.93 0.17 3.18
N VAL A 192 4.74 -0.40 1.98
CA VAL A 192 3.45 -0.99 1.57
C VAL A 192 3.04 -2.14 2.48
N ARG A 193 3.95 -3.07 2.79
CA ARG A 193 3.68 -4.18 3.71
C ARG A 193 3.31 -3.68 5.11
N SER A 194 4.04 -2.69 5.63
CA SER A 194 3.74 -2.10 6.94
C SER A 194 2.34 -1.48 6.98
N ASN A 195 1.96 -0.73 5.93
CA ASN A 195 0.63 -0.14 5.80
C ASN A 195 -0.45 -1.23 5.72
N LEU A 196 -0.28 -2.26 4.89
CA LEU A 196 -1.28 -3.32 4.76
C LEU A 196 -1.45 -4.15 6.04
N GLN A 197 -0.38 -4.38 6.79
CA GLN A 197 -0.46 -5.01 8.11
C GLN A 197 -1.24 -4.15 9.12
N SER A 198 -1.04 -2.83 9.10
CA SER A 198 -1.82 -1.90 9.91
C SER A 198 -3.29 -1.86 9.51
N LEU A 199 -3.58 -1.88 8.21
CA LEU A 199 -4.93 -1.97 7.67
C LEU A 199 -5.63 -3.24 8.14
N ALA A 200 -4.93 -4.37 8.13
CA ALA A 200 -5.45 -5.64 8.63
C ALA A 200 -5.88 -5.53 10.10
N ARG A 201 -4.97 -5.07 10.97
CA ARG A 201 -5.26 -4.89 12.41
C ARG A 201 -6.44 -3.95 12.65
N THR A 202 -6.44 -2.79 11.99
CA THR A 202 -7.49 -1.77 12.15
C THR A 202 -8.85 -2.31 11.71
N SER A 203 -8.91 -2.99 10.56
CA SER A 203 -10.16 -3.52 10.01
C SER A 203 -10.71 -4.68 10.83
N GLU A 204 -9.84 -5.57 11.33
CA GLU A 204 -10.23 -6.69 12.20
C GLU A 204 -10.80 -6.18 13.54
N ILE A 205 -10.18 -5.16 14.14
CA ILE A 205 -10.71 -4.49 15.35
C ILE A 205 -12.07 -3.85 15.07
N LEU A 206 -12.22 -3.13 13.96
CA LEU A 206 -13.50 -2.53 13.57
C LEU A 206 -14.60 -3.59 13.39
N CYS A 207 -14.27 -4.72 12.76
CA CYS A 207 -15.20 -5.83 12.58
C CYS A 207 -15.64 -6.45 13.92
N GLN A 208 -14.70 -6.68 14.85
CA GLN A 208 -15.00 -7.20 16.18
C GLN A 208 -15.89 -6.25 16.99
N ASN A 209 -15.61 -4.95 16.92
CA ASN A 209 -16.40 -3.95 17.62
C ASN A 209 -17.83 -3.86 17.07
N ALA A 210 -18.02 -3.99 15.75
CA ALA A 210 -19.35 -4.03 15.15
C ALA A 210 -20.16 -5.26 15.58
N GLY A 211 -19.51 -6.41 15.79
CA GLY A 211 -20.13 -7.63 16.32
C GLY A 211 -20.48 -7.57 17.81
N ASN A 212 -19.81 -6.69 18.58
CA ASN A 212 -20.05 -6.49 20.01
C ASN A 212 -21.18 -5.49 20.31
N VAL A 213 -21.75 -4.81 19.30
CA VAL A 213 -22.97 -4.01 19.45
C VAL A 213 -24.18 -4.94 19.39
N VAL A 214 -24.35 -5.76 20.43
CA VAL A 214 -25.64 -6.38 20.75
C VAL A 214 -26.46 -5.30 21.46
N PHE A 215 -27.58 -4.91 20.87
CA PHE A 215 -28.54 -4.01 21.51
C PHE A 215 -28.90 -4.55 22.89
N VAL A 216 -28.58 -3.77 23.94
CA VAL A 216 -29.15 -3.94 25.28
C VAL A 216 -30.50 -3.24 25.31
#